data_AF-W5SA15-F1
#
_entry.id   AF-W5SA15-F1
#
_cell.length_a   1.000
_cell.length_b   1.000
_cell.length_c   1.000
_cell.angle_alpha   90.00
_cell.angle_beta   90.00
_cell.angle_gamma   90.00
#
_symmetry.space_group_name_H-M   'P 1'
#
loop_
_entity.id
_entity.type
_entity.pdbx_description
1 polymer ?
#
loop_
_entity_poly.entity_id
_entity_poly.type
_entity_poly.pdbx_seq_one_letter_code
_entity_poly.pdbx_strand_id
1 'polypeptide(L)'
;MKITQNNPKLILEIRQWGCYFLCLHYYIERFKKLQFSINDINNNYHKFVGLGYIKSNCYILNPCSILQSFGIKTSVRWISHSYRCTNNEFEISEVKIKGVSGYHFIATNDTSVLYDSLTLKERGVEYQITSRRVFRKH
;
A
#
# COMPACT_ATOMS: atom_id res chain seq x y z
N MET A 1 3.39 8.91 -5.74
CA MET A 1 4.24 8.98 -4.54
C MET A 1 5.69 8.65 -4.86
N LYS A 2 6.63 9.45 -4.32
CA LYS A 2 8.09 9.21 -4.44
C LYS A 2 8.72 8.69 -3.14
N ILE A 3 7.94 8.55 -2.07
CA ILE A 3 8.41 8.09 -0.77
C ILE A 3 8.68 6.59 -0.84
N THR A 4 9.85 6.15 -0.40
CA THR A 4 10.25 4.72 -0.33
C THR A 4 10.43 4.31 1.13
N GLN A 5 10.27 3.01 1.43
CA GLN A 5 10.44 2.49 2.80
C GLN A 5 11.87 2.65 3.33
N ASN A 6 12.85 2.80 2.44
CA ASN A 6 14.24 2.98 2.85
C ASN A 6 14.56 4.41 3.32
N ASN A 7 13.59 5.33 3.26
CA ASN A 7 13.81 6.71 3.70
C ASN A 7 14.05 6.76 5.23
N PRO A 8 15.21 7.26 5.69
CA PRO A 8 15.57 7.25 7.12
C PRO A 8 14.73 8.20 7.97
N LYS A 9 13.99 9.14 7.35
CA LYS A 9 13.10 10.08 8.05
C LYS A 9 11.71 9.49 8.32
N LEU A 10 11.40 8.31 7.76
CA LEU A 10 10.22 7.56 8.16
C LEU A 10 10.45 6.92 9.52
N ILE A 11 9.39 6.80 10.31
CA ILE A 11 9.44 6.00 11.53
C ILE A 11 9.83 4.54 11.24
N LEU A 12 10.42 3.88 12.24
CA LEU A 12 11.03 2.56 12.07
C LEU A 12 10.03 1.50 11.58
N GLU A 13 8.81 1.54 12.09
CA GLU A 13 7.76 0.55 11.80
C GLU A 13 7.31 0.64 10.34
N ILE A 14 7.17 1.85 9.78
CA ILE A 14 6.85 2.04 8.36
C ILE A 14 8.01 1.54 7.49
N ARG A 15 9.26 1.83 7.89
CA ARG A 15 10.44 1.36 7.16
C ARG A 15 10.49 -0.16 7.08
N GLN A 16 10.13 -0.85 8.15
CA GLN A 16 10.16 -2.32 8.22
C GLN A 16 8.93 -2.97 7.57
N TRP A 17 7.73 -2.44 7.82
CA TRP A 17 6.45 -3.15 7.57
C TRP A 17 5.39 -2.31 6.83
N GLY A 18 5.71 -1.07 6.47
CA GLY A 18 4.76 -0.10 5.93
C GLY A 18 4.44 -0.22 4.43
N CYS A 19 4.79 -1.30 3.74
CA CYS A 19 4.56 -1.43 2.29
C CYS A 19 3.08 -1.27 1.90
N TYR A 20 2.17 -1.94 2.62
CA TYR A 20 0.73 -1.81 2.34
C TYR A 20 0.22 -0.41 2.69
N PHE A 21 0.69 0.14 3.82
CA PHE A 21 0.36 1.50 4.25
C PHE A 21 0.72 2.56 3.21
N LEU A 22 1.92 2.46 2.63
CA LEU A 22 2.38 3.37 1.59
C LEU A 22 1.64 3.17 0.27
N CYS A 23 1.26 1.95 -0.09
CA CYS A 23 0.38 1.71 -1.25
C CYS A 23 -0.99 2.40 -1.09
N LEU A 24 -1.57 2.41 0.10
CA LEU A 24 -2.81 3.16 0.36
C LEU A 24 -2.60 4.66 0.16
N HIS A 25 -1.49 5.22 0.67
CA HIS A 25 -1.15 6.63 0.49
C HIS A 25 -0.91 7.00 -0.98
N TYR A 26 -0.28 6.10 -1.75
CA TYR A 26 -0.15 6.27 -3.18
C TYR A 26 -1.52 6.47 -3.85
N TYR A 27 -2.52 5.63 -3.56
CA TYR A 27 -3.84 5.79 -4.15
C TYR A 27 -4.56 7.06 -3.65
N ILE A 28 -4.38 7.43 -2.39
CA ILE A 28 -4.91 8.69 -1.85
C ILE A 28 -4.33 9.89 -2.62
N GLU A 29 -3.01 9.96 -2.83
CA GLU A 29 -2.38 11.01 -3.65
C GLU A 29 -3.01 11.09 -5.05
N ARG A 30 -3.18 9.93 -5.70
CA ARG A 30 -3.71 9.86 -7.07
C ARG A 30 -5.16 10.32 -7.16
N PHE A 31 -6.03 9.89 -6.24
CA PHE A 31 -7.45 10.23 -6.29
C PHE A 31 -7.76 11.64 -5.78
N LYS A 32 -7.00 12.11 -4.79
CA LYS A 32 -7.22 13.43 -4.19
C LYS A 32 -6.31 14.53 -4.76
N LYS A 33 -5.45 14.18 -5.72
CA LYS A 33 -4.49 15.08 -6.37
C LYS A 33 -3.66 15.85 -5.34
N LEU A 34 -3.28 15.17 -4.26
CA LEU A 34 -2.45 15.70 -3.17
C LEU A 34 -1.06 15.07 -3.21
N GLN A 35 -0.12 15.67 -2.49
CA GLN A 35 1.23 15.14 -2.32
C GLN A 35 1.49 14.97 -0.83
N PHE A 36 1.96 13.79 -0.42
CA PHE A 36 2.41 13.58 0.95
C PHE A 36 3.89 13.90 1.09
N SER A 37 4.21 14.63 2.15
CA SER A 37 5.56 14.68 2.71
C SER A 37 5.82 13.48 3.62
N ILE A 38 7.08 13.27 3.98
CA ILE A 38 7.45 12.25 4.98
C ILE A 38 6.76 12.54 6.33
N ASN A 39 6.63 13.81 6.70
CA ASN A 39 5.97 14.20 7.94
C ASN A 39 4.49 13.81 7.92
N ASP A 40 3.81 13.99 6.79
CA ASP A 40 2.41 13.57 6.65
C ASP A 40 2.25 12.06 6.80
N ILE A 41 3.16 11.27 6.20
CA ILE A 41 3.17 9.81 6.34
C ILE A 41 3.35 9.38 7.80
N ASN A 42 4.31 9.99 8.52
CA ASN A 42 4.55 9.69 9.93
C ASN A 42 3.35 10.09 10.81
N ASN A 43 2.79 11.29 10.59
CA ASN A 43 1.62 11.78 11.32
C ASN A 43 0.39 10.88 11.07
N ASN A 44 0.18 10.47 9.82
CA ASN A 44 -0.90 9.56 9.45
C ASN A 44 -0.74 8.20 10.13
N TYR A 45 0.49 7.67 10.22
CA TYR A 45 0.70 6.44 10.97
C TYR A 45 0.24 6.57 12.42
N HIS A 46 0.69 7.60 13.15
CA HIS A 46 0.30 7.77 14.55
C HIS A 46 -1.20 7.95 14.71
N LYS A 47 -1.81 8.76 13.82
CA LYS A 47 -3.26 8.94 13.75
C LYS A 47 -3.98 7.60 13.57
N PHE A 48 -3.56 6.78 12.60
CA PHE A 48 -4.24 5.53 12.28
C PHE A 48 -3.97 4.41 13.28
N VAL A 49 -2.84 4.44 13.99
CA VAL A 49 -2.62 3.62 15.19
C VAL A 49 -3.63 4.02 16.28
N GLY A 50 -3.72 5.32 16.59
CA GLY A 50 -4.64 5.83 17.62
C GLY A 50 -6.13 5.56 17.31
N LEU A 51 -6.50 5.56 16.03
CA LEU A 51 -7.86 5.20 15.58
C LEU A 51 -8.10 3.68 15.49
N GLY A 52 -7.09 2.84 15.70
CA GLY A 52 -7.21 1.38 15.61
C GLY A 52 -7.36 0.84 14.19
N TYR A 53 -7.02 1.62 13.16
CA TYR A 53 -7.07 1.17 11.75
C TYR A 53 -5.81 0.39 11.35
N ILE A 54 -4.71 0.60 12.07
CA ILE A 54 -3.45 -0.12 11.93
C ILE A 54 -2.91 -0.52 13.30
N LYS A 55 -2.21 -1.66 13.39
CA LYS A 55 -1.40 -2.00 14.56
C LYS A 55 -0.07 -1.25 14.53
N SER A 56 0.64 -1.19 15.66
CA SER A 56 1.97 -0.58 15.76
C SER A 56 2.99 -1.22 14.82
N ASN A 57 2.87 -2.50 14.48
CA ASN A 57 3.73 -3.14 13.48
C ASN A 57 3.29 -2.87 12.01
N CYS A 58 2.58 -1.78 11.75
CA CYS A 58 1.96 -1.41 10.46
C CYS A 58 0.98 -2.45 9.87
N TYR A 59 0.54 -3.45 10.62
CA TYR A 59 -0.48 -4.37 10.14
C TYR A 59 -1.81 -3.62 9.92
N ILE A 60 -2.28 -3.57 8.68
CA ILE A 60 -3.51 -2.85 8.32
C ILE A 60 -4.73 -3.68 8.74
N LEU A 61 -5.53 -3.14 9.66
CA LEU A 61 -6.78 -3.76 10.11
C LEU A 61 -7.96 -3.31 9.25
N ASN A 62 -8.00 -2.03 8.87
CA ASN A 62 -9.11 -1.47 8.12
C ASN A 62 -8.64 -0.49 7.02
N PRO A 63 -8.31 -1.00 5.82
CA PRO A 63 -7.85 -0.15 4.72
C PRO A 63 -8.94 0.80 4.22
N CYS A 64 -10.22 0.40 4.29
CA CYS A 64 -11.34 1.24 3.87
C CYS A 64 -11.50 2.46 4.78
N SER A 65 -11.34 2.32 6.10
CA SER A 65 -11.41 3.46 7.03
C SER A 65 -10.24 4.44 6.87
N ILE A 66 -9.05 3.94 6.51
CA ILE A 66 -7.91 4.80 6.14
C ILE A 66 -8.27 5.64 4.91
N LEU A 67 -8.76 5.00 3.84
CA LEU A 67 -9.19 5.70 2.62
C LEU A 67 -10.35 6.68 2.88
N GLN A 68 -11.32 6.28 3.71
CA GLN A 68 -12.46 7.11 4.10
C GLN A 68 -12.03 8.37 4.89
N SER A 69 -10.92 8.31 5.63
CA SER A 69 -10.36 9.48 6.33
C SER A 69 -9.91 10.59 5.38
N PHE A 70 -9.77 10.28 4.09
CA PHE A 70 -9.51 11.25 3.01
C PHE A 70 -10.74 11.45 2.10
N GLY A 71 -11.91 10.98 2.52
CA GLY A 71 -13.15 11.06 1.75
C GLY A 71 -13.19 10.13 0.53
N ILE A 72 -12.50 8.99 0.58
CA ILE A 72 -12.59 7.93 -0.44
C ILE A 72 -13.43 6.80 0.15
N LYS A 73 -14.71 6.77 -0.20
CA LYS A 73 -15.58 5.64 0.15
C LYS A 73 -15.25 4.50 -0.81
N THR A 74 -15.08 3.29 -0.28
CA THR A 74 -14.79 2.09 -1.08
C THR A 74 -15.08 0.84 -0.26
N SER A 75 -15.03 -0.32 -0.91
CA SER A 75 -15.01 -1.64 -0.29
C SER A 75 -13.79 -2.39 -0.78
N VAL A 76 -13.22 -3.24 0.07
CA VAL A 76 -12.06 -4.09 -0.27
C VAL A 76 -12.47 -5.56 -0.33
N ARG A 77 -11.93 -6.28 -1.31
CA ARG A 77 -12.03 -7.73 -1.43
C ARG A 77 -10.63 -8.32 -1.51
N TRP A 78 -10.42 -9.42 -0.80
CA TRP A 78 -9.22 -10.23 -0.96
C TRP A 78 -9.50 -11.31 -2.00
N ILE A 79 -8.76 -11.26 -3.11
CA ILE A 79 -8.96 -12.14 -4.26
C ILE A 79 -7.62 -12.80 -4.65
N SER A 80 -7.68 -13.93 -5.34
CA SER A 80 -6.51 -14.63 -5.88
C SER A 80 -5.71 -13.76 -6.85
N HIS A 81 -4.43 -14.12 -7.03
CA HIS A 81 -3.52 -13.43 -7.96
C HIS A 81 -3.99 -13.44 -9.43
N SER A 82 -4.86 -14.38 -9.81
CA SER A 82 -5.37 -14.55 -11.18
C SER A 82 -6.49 -13.58 -11.55
N TYR A 83 -7.07 -12.86 -10.59
CA TYR A 83 -8.12 -11.89 -10.87
C TYR A 83 -7.57 -10.68 -11.62
N ARG A 84 -8.35 -10.20 -12.60
CA ARG A 84 -8.08 -8.96 -13.34
C ARG A 84 -9.07 -7.88 -12.93
N CYS A 85 -8.56 -6.74 -12.49
CA CYS A 85 -9.38 -5.60 -12.11
C CYS A 85 -10.20 -5.06 -13.29
N THR A 86 -11.43 -4.69 -13.00
CA THR A 86 -12.27 -3.92 -13.93
C THR A 86 -11.88 -2.44 -13.90
N ASN A 87 -12.34 -1.64 -14.87
CA ASN A 87 -12.04 -0.20 -14.93
C ASN A 87 -12.48 0.57 -13.68
N ASN A 88 -13.54 0.09 -13.01
CA ASN A 88 -14.09 0.65 -11.78
C ASN A 88 -13.37 0.13 -10.52
N GLU A 89 -12.21 -0.50 -10.67
CA GLU A 89 -11.44 -1.07 -9.55
C GLU A 89 -9.99 -0.60 -9.55
N PHE A 90 -9.36 -0.66 -8.38
CA PHE A 90 -7.92 -0.52 -8.21
C PHE A 90 -7.41 -1.58 -7.23
N GLU A 91 -6.12 -1.85 -7.22
CA GLU A 91 -5.58 -3.02 -6.53
C GLU A 91 -4.23 -2.78 -5.87
N ILE A 92 -4.02 -3.49 -4.77
CA ILE A 92 -2.72 -3.63 -4.15
C ILE A 92 -2.39 -5.12 -4.14
N SER A 93 -1.30 -5.48 -4.80
CA SER A 93 -0.82 -6.84 -4.93
C SER A 93 0.12 -7.19 -3.80
N GLU A 94 -0.11 -8.33 -3.16
CA GLU A 94 0.83 -8.96 -2.23
C GLU A 94 1.77 -9.86 -3.01
N VAL A 95 3.06 -9.66 -2.80
CA VAL A 95 4.11 -10.37 -3.51
C VAL A 95 5.01 -11.12 -2.54
N LYS A 96 5.41 -12.32 -2.96
CA LYS A 96 6.44 -13.11 -2.29
C LYS A 96 7.77 -12.89 -3.00
N ILE A 97 8.70 -12.26 -2.29
CA ILE A 97 10.07 -12.05 -2.78
C ILE A 97 10.85 -13.36 -2.63
N LYS A 98 11.56 -13.77 -3.69
CA LYS A 98 12.35 -15.01 -3.69
C LYS A 98 13.47 -14.92 -2.65
N GLY A 99 13.58 -15.95 -1.81
CA GLY A 99 14.62 -16.03 -0.77
C GLY A 99 14.40 -15.13 0.46
N VAL A 100 13.27 -14.41 0.54
CA VAL A 100 12.96 -13.52 1.67
C VAL A 100 11.78 -14.05 2.47
N SER A 101 11.90 -14.08 3.79
CA SER A 101 10.78 -14.41 4.69
C SER A 101 9.74 -13.28 4.70
N GLY A 102 8.46 -13.63 4.78
CA GLY A 102 7.35 -12.67 4.73
C GLY A 102 6.88 -12.31 3.32
N TYR A 103 6.09 -11.24 3.26
CA TYR A 103 5.41 -10.74 2.06
C TYR A 103 5.60 -9.23 1.94
N HIS A 104 5.52 -8.72 0.71
CA HIS A 104 5.59 -7.30 0.40
C HIS A 104 4.31 -6.88 -0.33
N PHE A 105 3.99 -5.59 -0.34
CA PHE A 105 2.83 -5.06 -1.04
C PHE A 105 3.25 -3.98 -2.03
N ILE A 106 2.68 -4.03 -3.23
CA ILE A 106 2.89 -3.07 -4.30
C ILE A 106 1.55 -2.64 -4.90
N ALA A 107 1.43 -1.38 -5.32
CA ALA A 107 0.27 -0.92 -6.07
C ALA A 107 0.43 -1.33 -7.53
N THR A 108 -0.59 -1.98 -8.09
CA THR A 108 -0.54 -2.52 -9.46
C THR A 108 -1.75 -2.08 -10.28
N ASN A 109 -1.64 -2.24 -11.59
CA ASN A 109 -2.76 -2.24 -12.50
C ASN A 109 -2.51 -3.35 -13.54
N ASP A 110 -3.20 -4.47 -13.36
CA ASP A 110 -3.05 -5.67 -14.19
C ASP A 110 -1.60 -6.21 -14.15
N THR A 111 -0.81 -5.94 -15.20
CA THR A 111 0.62 -6.32 -15.29
C THR A 111 1.58 -5.20 -14.91
N SER A 112 1.10 -3.97 -14.73
CA SER A 112 1.94 -2.80 -14.49
C SER A 112 2.11 -2.52 -13.00
N VAL A 113 3.35 -2.31 -12.57
CA VAL A 113 3.65 -1.78 -11.22
C VAL A 113 3.46 -0.27 -11.26
N LEU A 114 2.55 0.23 -10.42
CA LEU A 114 2.26 1.66 -10.30
C LEU A 114 3.09 2.33 -9.21
N TYR A 115 3.34 1.58 -8.12
CA TYR A 115 4.16 2.03 -7.01
C TYR A 115 4.69 0.83 -6.22
N ASP A 116 5.99 0.88 -5.93
CA ASP A 116 6.69 -0.09 -5.10
C ASP A 116 7.65 0.65 -4.16
N SER A 117 7.41 0.51 -2.87
CA SER A 117 8.20 1.20 -1.83
C SER A 117 9.61 0.63 -1.64
N LEU A 118 9.92 -0.54 -2.21
CA LEU A 118 11.23 -1.19 -2.15
C LEU A 118 11.97 -1.22 -3.49
N THR A 119 11.37 -0.67 -4.55
CA THR A 119 11.93 -0.59 -5.91
C THR A 119 12.50 -1.93 -6.38
N LEU A 120 11.72 -3.01 -6.22
CA LEU A 120 12.13 -4.39 -6.48
C LEU A 120 12.52 -4.57 -7.95
N LYS A 121 11.75 -3.99 -8.87
CA LYS A 121 12.02 -4.08 -10.32
C LYS A 121 13.35 -3.42 -10.68
N GLU A 122 13.59 -2.21 -10.19
CA GLU A 122 14.84 -1.48 -10.44
C GLU A 122 16.06 -2.20 -9.85
N ARG A 123 15.85 -2.97 -8.78
CA ARG A 123 16.90 -3.77 -8.12
C ARG A 123 17.07 -5.17 -8.72
N GLY A 124 16.32 -5.52 -9.77
CA GLY A 124 16.36 -6.86 -10.37
C GLY A 124 15.90 -7.97 -9.44
N VAL A 125 15.05 -7.66 -8.45
CA VAL A 125 14.59 -8.62 -7.45
C VAL A 125 13.40 -9.40 -7.99
N GLU A 126 13.52 -10.72 -8.04
CA GLU A 126 12.44 -11.64 -8.42
C GLU A 126 11.37 -11.75 -7.33
N TYR A 127 10.11 -11.62 -7.72
CA TYR A 127 8.96 -11.84 -6.86
C TYR A 127 7.79 -12.43 -7.64
N GLN A 128 6.83 -13.01 -6.92
CA GLN A 128 5.59 -13.53 -7.48
C GLN A 128 4.39 -12.91 -6.78
N ILE A 129 3.35 -12.55 -7.53
CA ILE A 129 2.08 -12.10 -6.95
C ILE A 129 1.38 -13.30 -6.34
N THR A 130 1.03 -13.20 -5.06
CA THR A 130 0.37 -14.27 -4.30
C THR A 130 -1.11 -14.00 -4.12
N SER A 131 -1.50 -12.73 -3.95
CA SER A 131 -2.89 -12.33 -3.87
C SER A 131 -3.10 -10.84 -4.10
N ARG A 132 -4.35 -10.40 -4.24
CA ARG A 132 -4.72 -9.02 -4.55
C ARG A 132 -5.75 -8.48 -3.57
N ARG A 133 -5.59 -7.22 -3.15
CA ARG A 133 -6.57 -6.44 -2.39
C ARG A 133 -7.22 -5.50 -3.38
N VAL A 134 -8.43 -5.83 -3.80
CA VAL A 134 -9.17 -5.13 -4.87
C VAL A 134 -10.19 -4.20 -4.24
N PHE A 135 -10.17 -2.95 -4.66
CA PHE A 135 -11.01 -1.88 -4.15
C PHE A 135 -11.93 -1.33 -5.24
N ARG A 136 -13.19 -1.04 -4.90
CA ARG A 136 -14.14 -0.38 -5.81
C ARG A 136 -13.89 1.13 -5.87
N LYS A 137 -13.86 1.71 -7.07
CA LYS A 137 -13.93 3.16 -7.29
C LYS A 137 -15.41 3.56 -7.23
N HIS A 138 -15.71 4.62 -6.49
CA HIS A 138 -17.03 5.26 -6.44
C HIS A 138 -16.92 6.67 -6.98
#